data_AF-A0A2J7PIR3-F1
#
_entry.id   AF-A0A2J7PIR3-F1
#
_cell.length_a   1.000
_cell.length_b   1.000
_cell.length_c   1.000
_cell.angle_alpha   90.00
_cell.angle_beta   90.00
_cell.angle_gamma   90.00
#
_symmetry.space_group_name_H-M   'P 1'
#
loop_
_entity.id
_entity.type
_entity.pdbx_description
1 polymer ?
#
loop_
_entity_poly.entity_id
_entity_poly.type
_entity_poly.pdbx_seq_one_letter_code
_entity_poly.pdbx_strand_id
1 'polypeptide(L)'
;KPNALLAKFVEDLGKLGKGLTKQDHIIVGGPGNSLDRNYHYSIENDHSYIAERTSNTNVGFVSLFKRHDKPWMNGRVRNMNPRLDGALMGHDMSHIGVIDTSSILREDYTMHGLHLSSRGKKRLTQLIAERVVGGRVSGISSIPVITNARASPFCIKFKSTKMPNIRRAIQKFPKYINKNYYVLPGSYSAPSLSK
;
A
#
# COMPACT_ATOMS: atom_id res chain seq x y z
N LYS A 1 -4.32 5.67 11.31
CA LYS A 1 -3.69 5.41 10.03
C LYS A 1 -3.69 3.89 9.84
N PRO A 2 -3.24 3.12 10.87
CA PRO A 2 -3.75 1.76 11.07
C PRO A 2 -5.29 1.78 11.05
N ASN A 3 -5.89 0.72 10.53
CA ASN A 3 -7.35 0.45 10.51
C ASN A 3 -8.23 1.52 9.84
N ALA A 4 -7.66 2.46 9.09
CA ALA A 4 -8.46 3.42 8.34
C ALA A 4 -9.09 2.78 7.10
N LEU A 5 -10.30 3.26 6.79
CA LEU A 5 -10.99 2.99 5.54
C LEU A 5 -10.34 3.82 4.42
N LEU A 6 -10.40 3.31 3.18
CA LEU A 6 -9.86 4.02 2.03
C LEU A 6 -10.54 5.39 1.85
N ALA A 7 -11.87 5.48 1.98
CA ALA A 7 -12.62 6.74 1.87
C ALA A 7 -12.04 7.88 2.71
N LYS A 8 -11.69 7.61 3.98
CA LYS A 8 -11.07 8.62 4.87
C LYS A 8 -9.69 9.06 4.40
N PHE A 9 -8.95 8.17 3.73
CA PHE A 9 -7.67 8.52 3.10
C PHE A 9 -7.89 9.35 1.83
N VAL A 10 -8.93 9.06 1.05
CA VAL A 10 -9.28 9.84 -0.15
C VAL A 10 -9.63 11.29 0.18
N GLU A 11 -10.34 11.51 1.29
CA GLU A 11 -10.61 12.87 1.81
C GLU A 11 -9.31 13.64 2.11
N ASP A 12 -8.31 12.95 2.67
CA ASP A 12 -7.02 13.55 3.01
C ASP A 12 -6.12 13.77 1.78
N LEU A 13 -6.30 13.00 0.70
CA LEU A 13 -5.46 13.08 -0.50
C LEU A 13 -5.47 14.47 -1.12
N GLY A 14 -6.62 15.15 -1.17
CA GLY A 14 -6.69 16.50 -1.72
C GLY A 14 -5.83 17.51 -0.94
N LYS A 15 -5.65 17.30 0.37
CA LYS A 15 -4.76 18.12 1.21
C LYS A 15 -3.30 17.68 1.07
N LEU A 16 -3.05 16.38 1.05
CA LEU A 16 -1.70 15.79 0.95
C LEU A 16 -1.05 16.00 -0.43
N GLY A 17 -1.88 16.11 -1.47
CA GLY A 17 -1.50 16.32 -2.86
C GLY A 17 -1.21 17.77 -3.22
N LYS A 18 -1.54 18.73 -2.34
CA LYS A 18 -1.18 20.14 -2.56
C LYS A 18 0.34 20.28 -2.66
N GLY A 19 0.80 20.84 -3.78
CA GLY A 19 2.21 21.06 -4.06
C GLY A 19 2.97 19.84 -4.57
N LEU A 20 2.32 18.69 -4.77
CA LEU A 20 2.91 17.58 -5.51
C LEU A 20 2.86 17.85 -7.01
N THR A 21 3.79 17.23 -7.72
CA THR A 21 3.96 17.35 -9.17
C THR A 21 4.01 15.97 -9.82
N LYS A 22 4.06 15.94 -11.15
CA LYS A 22 4.19 14.71 -11.94
C LYS A 22 5.53 13.98 -11.74
N GLN A 23 6.46 14.56 -10.98
CA GLN A 23 7.71 13.92 -10.58
C GLN A 23 7.60 13.24 -9.20
N ASP A 24 6.52 13.50 -8.47
CA ASP A 24 6.26 12.93 -7.16
C ASP A 24 5.37 11.70 -7.27
N HIS A 25 5.52 10.77 -6.33
CA HIS A 25 4.73 9.55 -6.25
C HIS A 25 4.01 9.43 -4.90
N ILE A 26 2.74 9.05 -4.96
CA ILE A 26 1.93 8.62 -3.83
C ILE A 26 1.77 7.10 -3.90
N ILE A 27 2.13 6.39 -2.84
CA ILE A 27 1.81 4.97 -2.71
C ILE A 27 0.58 4.82 -1.83
N VAL A 28 -0.44 4.14 -2.34
CA VAL A 28 -1.71 3.86 -1.66
C VAL A 28 -1.77 2.38 -1.33
N GLY A 29 -1.81 2.06 -0.03
CA GLY A 29 -2.08 0.69 0.41
C GLY A 29 -3.53 0.30 0.07
N GLY A 30 -3.72 -0.88 -0.52
CA GLY A 30 -5.03 -1.35 -0.94
C GLY A 30 -6.10 -1.37 0.17
N PRO A 31 -7.38 -1.45 -0.20
CA PRO A 31 -8.55 -1.24 0.68
C PRO A 31 -8.84 -2.41 1.64
N GLY A 32 -7.82 -3.08 2.19
CA GLY A 32 -7.99 -4.33 2.95
C GLY A 32 -8.94 -4.20 4.13
N ASN A 33 -8.94 -3.06 4.82
CA ASN A 33 -9.88 -2.80 5.91
C ASN A 33 -11.31 -2.52 5.40
N SER A 34 -11.44 -1.82 4.26
CA SER A 34 -12.75 -1.56 3.65
C SER A 34 -13.40 -2.87 3.20
N LEU A 35 -12.62 -3.77 2.61
CA LEU A 35 -13.09 -5.09 2.17
C LEU A 35 -13.45 -6.02 3.35
N ASP A 36 -12.74 -5.94 4.48
CA ASP A 36 -13.07 -6.71 5.69
C ASP A 36 -14.39 -6.23 6.31
N ARG A 37 -14.66 -4.91 6.26
CA ARG A 37 -15.79 -4.27 6.96
C ARG A 37 -17.05 -4.09 6.11
N ASN A 38 -16.95 -4.04 4.79
CA ASN A 38 -18.06 -3.85 3.89
C ASN A 38 -18.06 -4.92 2.79
N TYR A 39 -19.04 -5.82 2.84
CA TYR A 39 -19.21 -6.89 1.86
C TYR A 39 -19.46 -6.39 0.44
N HIS A 40 -20.18 -5.26 0.31
CA HIS A 40 -20.55 -4.64 -0.95
C HIS A 40 -19.57 -3.52 -1.36
N TYR A 41 -18.36 -3.54 -0.83
CA TYR A 41 -17.35 -2.54 -1.15
C TYR A 41 -17.04 -2.54 -2.65
N SER A 42 -17.10 -1.35 -3.25
CA SER A 42 -16.85 -1.08 -4.66
C SER A 42 -15.65 -0.14 -4.77
N ILE A 43 -14.58 -0.60 -5.42
CA ILE A 43 -13.31 0.14 -5.52
C ILE A 43 -13.35 1.22 -6.61
N GLU A 44 -14.25 1.05 -7.56
CA GLU A 44 -14.44 1.91 -8.73
C GLU A 44 -14.79 3.35 -8.31
N ASN A 45 -15.62 3.52 -7.28
CA ASN A 45 -15.97 4.84 -6.75
C ASN A 45 -14.74 5.54 -6.16
N ASP A 46 -13.95 4.82 -5.35
CA ASP A 46 -12.76 5.39 -4.72
C ASP A 46 -11.70 5.75 -5.79
N HIS A 47 -11.59 4.98 -6.87
CA HIS A 47 -10.66 5.28 -7.97
C HIS A 47 -10.96 6.59 -8.69
N SER A 48 -12.21 6.84 -9.06
CA SER A 48 -12.58 8.10 -9.72
C SER A 48 -12.23 9.31 -8.87
N TYR A 49 -12.51 9.24 -7.56
CA TYR A 49 -12.16 10.30 -6.62
C TYR A 49 -10.65 10.49 -6.45
N ILE A 50 -9.89 9.39 -6.42
CA ILE A 50 -8.43 9.43 -6.30
C ILE A 50 -7.83 10.03 -7.58
N ALA A 51 -8.28 9.59 -8.76
CA ALA A 51 -7.79 10.09 -10.04
C ALA A 51 -7.97 11.60 -10.18
N GLU A 52 -9.16 12.11 -9.87
CA GLU A 52 -9.46 13.55 -9.89
C GLU A 52 -8.50 14.34 -8.98
N ARG A 53 -8.30 13.88 -7.74
CA ARG A 53 -7.50 14.58 -6.70
C ARG A 53 -5.99 14.41 -6.86
N THR A 54 -5.54 13.52 -7.72
CA THR A 54 -4.12 13.22 -7.94
C THR A 54 -3.70 13.44 -9.39
N SER A 55 -4.52 14.13 -10.18
CA SER A 55 -4.26 14.46 -11.58
C SER A 55 -2.94 15.20 -11.83
N ASN A 56 -2.31 15.78 -10.80
CA ASN A 56 -1.02 16.46 -10.85
C ASN A 56 0.17 15.60 -10.38
N THR A 57 -0.03 14.35 -9.95
CA THR A 57 1.03 13.49 -9.37
C THR A 57 0.88 12.03 -9.83
N ASN A 58 1.86 11.17 -9.58
CA ASN A 58 1.77 9.74 -9.91
C ASN A 58 1.26 8.95 -8.70
N VAL A 59 0.45 7.93 -8.94
CA VAL A 59 -0.12 7.09 -7.88
C VAL A 59 0.19 5.61 -8.13
N GLY A 60 0.70 4.93 -7.12
CA GLY A 60 0.89 3.48 -7.09
C GLY A 60 -0.08 2.84 -6.10
N PHE A 61 -1.04 2.04 -6.58
CA PHE A 61 -1.92 1.25 -5.73
C PHE A 61 -1.32 -0.11 -5.45
N VAL A 62 -1.06 -0.42 -4.18
CA VAL A 62 -0.64 -1.75 -3.78
C VAL A 62 -1.86 -2.67 -3.81
N SER A 63 -1.83 -3.72 -4.63
CA SER A 63 -2.90 -4.72 -4.68
C SER A 63 -3.09 -5.38 -3.31
N LEU A 64 -4.30 -5.86 -3.05
CA LEU A 64 -4.63 -6.47 -1.77
C LEU A 64 -3.79 -7.72 -1.52
N PHE A 65 -3.21 -7.77 -0.33
CA PHE A 65 -2.51 -8.94 0.19
C PHE A 65 -3.48 -10.09 0.46
N LYS A 66 -3.01 -11.32 0.27
CA LYS A 66 -3.68 -12.49 0.83
C LYS A 66 -3.72 -12.38 2.36
N ARG A 67 -4.81 -12.84 2.95
CA ARG A 67 -5.04 -12.96 4.39
C ARG A 67 -4.79 -14.42 4.78
N HIS A 68 -3.68 -14.69 5.46
CA HIS A 68 -3.41 -16.03 5.98
C HIS A 68 -3.99 -16.24 7.38
N ASP A 69 -4.31 -15.15 8.09
CA ASP A 69 -5.10 -15.15 9.33
C ASP A 69 -6.58 -15.43 9.07
N LYS A 70 -7.10 -15.03 7.89
CA LYS A 70 -8.50 -15.23 7.47
C LYS A 70 -8.58 -15.80 6.04
N PRO A 71 -8.27 -17.09 5.82
CA PRO A 71 -8.18 -17.66 4.47
C PRO A 71 -9.44 -17.52 3.62
N TRP A 72 -10.63 -17.54 4.22
CA TRP A 72 -11.92 -17.36 3.54
C TRP A 72 -12.07 -15.99 2.85
N MET A 73 -11.31 -14.97 3.27
CA MET A 73 -11.30 -13.66 2.61
C MET A 73 -10.54 -13.68 1.27
N ASN A 74 -9.68 -14.68 1.02
CA ASN A 74 -8.83 -14.70 -0.17
C ASN A 74 -9.62 -14.86 -1.47
N GLY A 75 -10.83 -15.43 -1.43
CA GLY A 75 -11.75 -15.41 -2.57
C GLY A 75 -12.13 -13.98 -2.95
N ARG A 76 -12.44 -13.14 -1.96
CA ARG A 76 -12.77 -11.72 -2.18
C ARG A 76 -11.57 -10.92 -2.66
N VAL A 77 -10.39 -11.15 -2.05
CA VAL A 77 -9.12 -10.53 -2.50
C VAL A 77 -8.84 -10.86 -3.97
N ARG A 78 -9.00 -12.13 -4.36
CA ARG A 78 -8.81 -12.60 -5.74
C ARG A 78 -9.78 -11.94 -6.71
N ASN A 79 -11.03 -11.70 -6.31
CA ASN A 79 -12.02 -11.03 -7.15
C ASN A 79 -11.80 -9.51 -7.22
N MET A 80 -11.25 -8.90 -6.17
CA MET A 80 -11.07 -7.45 -6.08
C MET A 80 -9.80 -6.96 -6.79
N ASN A 81 -8.70 -7.73 -6.78
CA ASN A 81 -7.46 -7.32 -7.42
C ASN A 81 -7.57 -7.10 -8.95
N PRO A 82 -8.27 -7.93 -9.73
CA PRO A 82 -8.53 -7.66 -11.14
C PRO A 82 -9.41 -6.43 -11.37
N ARG A 83 -10.35 -6.14 -10.44
CA ARG A 83 -11.18 -4.93 -10.51
C ARG A 83 -10.38 -3.67 -10.23
N LEU A 84 -9.37 -3.74 -9.35
CA LEU A 84 -8.41 -2.66 -9.16
C LEU A 84 -7.70 -2.32 -10.48
N ASP A 85 -7.30 -3.32 -11.25
CA ASP A 85 -6.62 -3.12 -12.53
C ASP A 85 -7.59 -2.65 -13.64
N GLY A 86 -8.73 -3.31 -13.78
CA GLY A 86 -9.75 -2.99 -14.79
C GLY A 86 -10.34 -1.58 -14.65
N ALA A 87 -10.49 -1.08 -13.42
CA ALA A 87 -10.96 0.28 -13.18
C ALA A 87 -10.01 1.36 -13.72
N LEU A 88 -8.73 1.04 -13.97
CA LEU A 88 -7.77 1.96 -14.57
C LEU A 88 -7.88 2.02 -16.11
N MET A 89 -8.54 1.04 -16.73
CA MET A 89 -8.66 0.97 -18.20
C MET A 89 -9.72 1.90 -18.78
N GLY A 90 -10.67 2.37 -17.97
CA GLY A 90 -11.85 3.11 -18.44
C GLY A 90 -11.70 4.63 -18.59
N HIS A 91 -10.58 5.22 -18.17
CA HIS A 91 -10.40 6.68 -18.04
C HIS A 91 -8.95 7.12 -18.30
N ASP A 92 -8.71 8.43 -18.46
CA ASP A 92 -7.35 9.00 -18.45
C ASP A 92 -6.75 8.94 -17.03
N MET A 93 -6.37 7.72 -16.64
CA MET A 93 -5.74 7.37 -15.37
C MET A 93 -4.30 6.89 -15.59
N SER A 94 -3.64 7.39 -16.64
CA SER A 94 -2.27 7.02 -17.02
C SER A 94 -1.24 7.30 -15.92
N HIS A 95 -1.52 8.23 -15.01
CA HIS A 95 -0.69 8.55 -13.84
C HIS A 95 -0.88 7.56 -12.67
N ILE A 96 -1.85 6.66 -12.75
CA ILE A 96 -2.14 5.65 -11.74
C ILE A 96 -1.67 4.29 -12.26
N GLY A 97 -1.03 3.48 -11.41
CA GLY A 97 -0.86 2.07 -11.73
C GLY A 97 -0.88 1.18 -10.50
N VAL A 98 -1.03 -0.11 -10.74
CA VAL A 98 -1.05 -1.14 -9.70
C VAL A 98 0.37 -1.64 -9.43
N ILE A 99 0.66 -1.89 -8.16
CA ILE A 99 1.83 -2.62 -7.66
C ILE A 99 1.34 -4.01 -7.29
N ASP A 100 1.61 -4.97 -8.16
CA ASP A 100 1.17 -6.35 -7.98
C ASP A 100 1.91 -7.03 -6.83
N THR A 101 1.16 -7.53 -5.87
CA THR A 101 1.62 -8.26 -4.69
C THR A 101 1.49 -9.77 -4.82
N SER A 102 1.15 -10.30 -6.00
CA SER A 102 1.02 -11.75 -6.27
C SER A 102 2.28 -12.54 -5.92
N SER A 103 3.46 -11.92 -6.05
CA SER A 103 4.75 -12.51 -5.73
C SER A 103 5.00 -12.65 -4.23
N ILE A 104 4.25 -11.97 -3.36
CA ILE A 104 4.43 -12.04 -1.91
C ILE A 104 3.79 -13.34 -1.38
N LEU A 105 4.64 -14.22 -0.84
CA LEU A 105 4.26 -15.58 -0.45
C LEU A 105 4.02 -15.69 1.06
N ARG A 106 3.48 -16.83 1.53
CA ARG A 106 3.17 -17.06 2.96
C ARG A 106 4.34 -16.77 3.91
N GLU A 107 5.55 -17.13 3.48
CA GLU A 107 6.82 -16.93 4.19
C GLU A 107 7.23 -15.44 4.32
N ASP A 108 6.64 -14.56 3.50
CA ASP A 108 6.83 -13.11 3.58
C ASP A 108 5.92 -12.47 4.66
N TYR A 109 5.06 -13.26 5.32
CA TYR A 109 4.19 -12.80 6.40
C TYR A 109 4.74 -13.16 7.79
N THR A 110 4.22 -12.49 8.82
CA THR A 110 4.40 -12.92 10.20
C THR A 110 3.72 -14.27 10.45
N MET A 111 4.05 -14.90 11.58
CA MET A 111 3.41 -16.15 12.01
C MET A 111 1.87 -16.05 11.99
N HIS A 112 1.30 -14.92 12.42
CA HIS A 112 -0.15 -14.71 12.42
C HIS A 112 -0.77 -14.60 11.03
N GLY A 113 -0.01 -14.24 9.99
CA GLY A 113 -0.51 -14.26 8.62
C GLY A 113 -1.28 -13.03 8.15
N LEU A 114 -1.42 -12.00 9.00
CA LEU A 114 -2.02 -10.71 8.65
C LEU A 114 -0.97 -9.71 8.15
N HIS A 115 0.16 -9.61 8.85
CA HIS A 115 1.18 -8.60 8.61
C HIS A 115 2.37 -9.19 7.84
N LEU A 116 3.10 -8.36 7.10
CA LEU A 116 4.36 -8.76 6.49
C LEU A 116 5.48 -8.89 7.54
N SER A 117 6.31 -9.91 7.39
CA SER A 117 7.56 -10.05 8.14
C SER A 117 8.58 -9.00 7.67
N SER A 118 9.74 -8.93 8.32
CA SER A 118 10.85 -8.07 7.84
C SER A 118 11.21 -8.38 6.38
N ARG A 119 11.23 -9.67 6.02
CA ARG A 119 11.48 -10.16 4.67
C ARG A 119 10.42 -9.68 3.68
N GLY A 120 9.14 -9.83 4.02
CA GLY A 120 8.04 -9.37 3.17
C GLY A 120 8.00 -7.86 2.99
N LYS A 121 8.30 -7.09 4.04
CA LYS A 121 8.44 -5.63 3.93
C LYS A 121 9.52 -5.24 2.93
N LYS A 122 10.70 -5.90 2.99
CA LYS A 122 11.79 -5.68 2.03
C LYS A 122 11.33 -5.98 0.60
N ARG A 123 10.60 -7.08 0.39
CA ARG A 123 10.05 -7.45 -0.92
C ARG A 123 9.03 -6.42 -1.43
N LEU A 124 8.10 -5.98 -0.60
CA LEU A 124 7.14 -4.93 -0.96
C LEU A 124 7.84 -3.62 -1.32
N THR A 125 8.88 -3.23 -0.58
CA THR A 125 9.69 -2.04 -0.90
C THR A 125 10.34 -2.16 -2.26
N GLN A 126 10.84 -3.34 -2.64
CA GLN A 126 11.40 -3.58 -3.96
C GLN A 126 10.35 -3.41 -5.06
N LEU A 127 9.15 -3.99 -4.90
CA LEU A 127 8.05 -3.84 -5.86
C LEU A 127 7.63 -2.36 -6.03
N ILE A 128 7.57 -1.61 -4.92
CA ILE A 128 7.31 -0.15 -4.96
C ILE A 128 8.42 0.58 -5.74
N ALA A 129 9.68 0.26 -5.46
CA ALA A 129 10.84 0.86 -6.13
C ALA A 129 10.84 0.59 -7.64
N GLU A 130 10.59 -0.67 -8.05
CA GLU A 130 10.48 -1.06 -9.46
C GLU A 130 9.38 -0.27 -10.18
N ARG A 131 8.24 -0.05 -9.51
CA ARG A 131 7.14 0.76 -10.06
C ARG A 131 7.49 2.23 -10.21
N VAL A 132 8.18 2.82 -9.22
CA VAL A 132 8.57 4.24 -9.24
C VAL A 132 9.63 4.51 -10.32
N VAL A 133 10.56 3.59 -10.54
CA VAL A 133 11.64 3.76 -11.53
C VAL A 133 11.23 3.31 -12.95
N GLY A 134 10.04 2.72 -13.12
CA GLY A 134 9.52 2.35 -14.45
C GLY A 134 10.06 1.03 -14.99
N GLY A 135 10.30 0.04 -14.14
CA GLY A 135 10.51 -1.37 -14.54
C GLY A 135 11.87 -1.72 -15.17
N ARG A 136 12.81 -0.77 -15.31
CA ARG A 136 14.15 -1.02 -15.88
C ARG A 136 15.25 -1.09 -14.82
N VAL A 137 15.08 -1.87 -13.75
CA VAL A 137 16.12 -1.96 -12.72
C VAL A 137 16.57 -3.39 -12.44
N SER A 138 17.44 -3.90 -13.31
CA SER A 138 18.39 -4.94 -12.96
C SER A 138 19.49 -4.33 -12.07
N GLY A 139 19.25 -4.22 -10.75
CA GLY A 139 20.29 -3.80 -9.78
C GLY A 139 19.87 -2.78 -8.72
N ILE A 140 18.69 -2.89 -8.08
CA ILE A 140 18.26 -1.96 -7.03
C ILE A 140 19.05 -2.22 -5.74
N SER A 141 20.10 -1.43 -5.49
CA SER A 141 20.77 -1.39 -4.18
C SER A 141 20.65 -0.05 -3.43
N SER A 142 19.90 0.96 -3.93
CA SER A 142 20.08 2.32 -3.37
C SER A 142 18.98 3.37 -3.65
N ILE A 143 17.69 3.04 -3.60
CA ILE A 143 16.65 4.10 -3.58
C ILE A 143 16.43 4.54 -2.13
N PRO A 144 16.70 5.80 -1.76
CA PRO A 144 16.39 6.31 -0.43
C PRO A 144 14.87 6.40 -0.26
N VAL A 145 14.31 5.50 0.55
CA VAL A 145 12.90 5.55 0.96
C VAL A 145 12.81 6.46 2.19
N ILE A 146 12.21 7.64 2.04
CA ILE A 146 11.93 8.52 3.19
C ILE A 146 10.60 8.10 3.80
N THR A 147 10.64 7.30 4.86
CA THR A 147 9.47 7.02 5.70
C THR A 147 9.34 8.11 6.76
N ASN A 148 8.24 8.86 6.75
CA ASN A 148 7.97 9.83 7.81
C ASN A 148 7.50 9.10 9.08
N ALA A 149 8.27 9.19 10.16
CA ALA A 149 7.99 8.52 11.44
C ALA A 149 6.69 8.96 12.14
N ARG A 150 6.10 10.10 11.74
CA ARG A 150 4.78 10.57 12.20
C ARG A 150 3.65 10.26 11.22
N ALA A 151 3.95 9.76 10.03
CA ALA A 151 2.93 9.39 9.06
C ALA A 151 2.40 7.98 9.36
N SER A 152 1.08 7.85 9.25
CA SER A 152 0.36 6.58 9.18
C SER A 152 1.07 5.54 8.29
N PRO A 153 1.01 4.24 8.64
CA PRO A 153 1.79 3.16 8.04
C PRO A 153 1.65 2.90 6.52
N PHE A 154 0.90 3.72 5.78
CA PHE A 154 0.55 3.46 4.38
C PHE A 154 0.74 4.65 3.43
N CYS A 155 1.36 5.75 3.86
CA CYS A 155 1.69 6.86 2.96
C CYS A 155 3.20 7.10 2.97
N ILE A 156 3.87 6.65 1.90
CA ILE A 156 5.29 6.90 1.65
C ILE A 156 5.38 7.93 0.53
N LYS A 157 6.10 9.03 0.77
CA LYS A 157 6.35 10.06 -0.23
C LYS A 157 7.73 9.84 -0.83
N PHE A 158 7.81 9.79 -2.15
CA PHE A 158 9.07 9.79 -2.89
C PHE A 158 9.18 11.10 -3.66
N LYS A 159 10.29 11.81 -3.47
CA LYS A 159 10.65 12.97 -4.29
C LYS A 159 11.78 12.55 -5.22
N SER A 160 11.50 12.47 -6.52
CA SER A 160 12.53 12.22 -7.52
C SER A 160 13.33 13.51 -7.72
N THR A 161 14.43 13.68 -6.98
CA THR A 161 15.43 14.69 -7.35
C THR A 161 16.31 14.10 -8.44
N LYS A 162 16.59 14.87 -9.51
CA LYS A 162 17.65 14.52 -10.48
C LYS A 162 18.95 14.28 -9.70
N MET A 163 19.38 13.02 -9.55
CA MET A 163 20.61 12.66 -8.82
C MET A 163 21.64 12.00 -9.75
N PRO A 164 22.85 12.58 -9.91
CA PRO A 164 23.88 12.02 -10.78
C PRO A 164 24.85 11.01 -10.12
N ASN A 165 24.83 10.71 -8.82
CA ASN A 165 25.79 9.75 -8.24
C ASN A 165 25.30 9.04 -6.97
N ILE A 166 25.22 7.71 -7.03
CA ILE A 166 24.48 6.82 -6.11
C ILE A 166 25.33 6.24 -4.95
N ARG A 167 26.66 6.41 -4.94
CA ARG A 167 27.54 5.64 -4.03
C ARG A 167 27.61 6.06 -2.55
N ARG A 168 26.92 7.13 -2.08
CA ARG A 168 27.17 7.67 -0.72
C ARG A 168 26.00 7.69 0.29
N ALA A 169 24.87 7.04 0.03
CA ALA A 169 23.71 7.10 0.95
C ALA A 169 23.34 5.78 1.66
N ILE A 170 24.29 4.83 1.79
CA ILE A 170 24.06 3.53 2.44
C ILE A 170 24.88 3.43 3.73
N GLN A 171 24.47 4.13 4.77
CA GLN A 171 24.94 3.86 6.14
C GLN A 171 24.01 4.51 7.16
N LYS A 172 22.86 3.87 7.44
CA LYS A 172 22.05 3.95 8.69
C LYS A 172 20.63 3.38 8.46
N PHE A 173 20.50 2.08 8.20
CA PHE A 173 19.18 1.44 8.07
C PHE A 173 19.12 0.00 8.65
N PRO A 174 19.24 -0.17 9.98
CA PRO A 174 18.42 -1.22 10.60
C PRO A 174 17.82 -0.90 11.99
N LYS A 175 17.74 0.36 12.45
CA LYS A 175 17.27 0.67 13.83
C LYS A 175 15.80 1.11 14.01
N TYR A 176 15.02 1.37 12.95
CA TYR A 176 13.74 2.07 13.11
C TYR A 176 12.49 1.40 12.52
N ILE A 177 12.57 0.17 12.03
CA ILE A 177 11.38 -0.64 11.66
C ILE A 177 10.83 -1.42 12.88
N ASN A 178 11.43 -1.25 14.07
CA ASN A 178 11.17 -2.10 15.23
C ASN A 178 10.20 -1.50 16.27
N LYS A 179 9.54 -0.36 16.01
CA LYS A 179 8.57 0.20 16.95
C LYS A 179 7.29 0.62 16.24
N ASN A 180 6.21 -0.05 16.64
CA ASN A 180 4.78 0.30 16.45
C ASN A 180 4.12 -0.16 15.14
N TYR A 181 3.76 -1.45 15.09
CA TYR A 181 2.54 -1.90 14.42
C TYR A 181 1.68 -2.61 15.47
N TYR A 182 0.72 -1.89 16.07
CA TYR A 182 -0.26 -2.49 16.96
C TYR A 182 -1.55 -2.75 16.18
N VAL A 183 -2.03 -3.99 16.24
CA VAL A 183 -3.46 -4.29 16.17
C VAL A 183 -3.78 -4.90 17.54
N LEU A 184 -4.61 -4.20 18.31
CA LEU A 184 -5.17 -4.75 19.54
C LEU A 184 -6.07 -5.94 19.20
N PRO A 185 -6.15 -6.98 20.06
CA PRO A 185 -7.13 -8.03 19.91
C PRO A 185 -8.53 -7.41 19.99
N GLY A 186 -9.35 -7.63 18.97
CA GLY A 186 -10.79 -7.42 19.12
C GLY A 186 -11.27 -8.40 20.19
N SER A 187 -11.72 -7.88 21.32
CA SER A 187 -12.45 -8.64 22.32
C SER A 187 -13.72 -9.21 21.66
N TYR A 188 -13.66 -10.48 21.30
CA TYR A 188 -14.87 -11.27 21.10
C TYR A 188 -15.38 -11.65 22.48
N SER A 189 -16.46 -11.00 22.91
CA SER A 189 -17.34 -11.56 23.94
C SER A 189 -17.93 -12.84 23.34
N ALA A 190 -17.58 -13.99 23.90
CA ALA A 190 -18.26 -15.24 23.56
C ALA A 190 -19.76 -15.09 23.90
N PRO A 191 -20.68 -15.55 23.04
CA PRO A 191 -22.07 -15.65 23.44
C PRO A 191 -22.17 -16.63 24.61
N SER A 192 -22.68 -16.16 25.74
CA SER A 192 -23.09 -17.02 26.84
C SER A 192 -24.15 -17.99 26.33
N LEU A 193 -23.81 -19.27 26.27
CA LEU A 193 -24.79 -20.35 26.18
C LEU A 193 -25.61 -20.31 27.48
N SER A 194 -26.82 -19.74 27.43
CA SER A 194 -27.85 -20.02 28.42
C SER A 194 -28.31 -21.46 28.19
N LYS A 195 -28.22 -22.28 29.24
CA LYS A 195 -28.86 -23.59 29.32
C LYS A 195 -30.37 -23.43 29.40
#